data_AF-A0A955YVA2-F1
#
_entry.id   AF-A0A955YVA2-F1
#
_cell.length_a   1.000
_cell.length_b   1.000
_cell.length_c   1.000
_cell.angle_alpha   90.00
_cell.angle_beta   90.00
_cell.angle_gamma   90.00
#
_symmetry.space_group_name_H-M   'P 1'
#
loop_
_entity.id
_entity.type
_entity.pdbx_description
1 polymer ?
#
loop_
_entity_poly.entity_id
_entity_poly.type
_entity_poly.pdbx_seq_one_letter_code
_entity_poly.pdbx_strand_id
1 'polypeptide(L)'
;QKGARDLLSTVFRVRIHWGWYVFAFVLFPVIGLASVYGYRLFWGLWDKPVVFDWYDIEHIEPWTLMMITLISIGDEVAWFSYAFPRMKKHFRPIPASLLIGVVWFLWYWPRLYISDMVADPSIPIPLFFLHFVAMGSLSAWAYQSTRSGAVLVIMQVVANYAFLVMPVLPQAAGNYYPFAMKVVAMAATTVILVALFGTDLKYKPRTK
;
A
#
# COMPACT_ATOMS: atom_id res chain seq x y z
N GLN A 1 -13.10 22.45 18.52
CA GLN A 1 -11.65 22.12 18.64
C GLN A 1 -11.33 20.68 19.10
N LYS A 2 -12.30 19.78 19.34
CA LYS A 2 -12.02 18.35 19.66
C LYS A 2 -11.52 17.52 18.46
N GLY A 3 -11.96 17.85 17.24
CA GLY A 3 -11.66 17.05 16.04
C GLY A 3 -10.18 16.98 15.62
N ALA A 4 -9.40 18.06 15.74
CA ALA A 4 -8.00 18.07 15.31
C ALA A 4 -7.10 17.24 16.25
N ARG A 5 -7.35 17.30 17.55
CA ARG A 5 -6.62 16.53 18.56
C ARG A 5 -6.91 15.04 18.44
N ASP A 6 -8.16 14.68 18.15
CA ASP A 6 -8.56 13.28 17.94
C ASP A 6 -7.93 12.69 16.68
N LEU A 7 -7.84 13.47 15.59
CA LEU A 7 -7.15 13.06 14.36
C LEU A 7 -5.68 12.75 14.63
N LEU A 8 -4.94 13.69 15.22
CA LEU A 8 -3.52 13.51 15.54
C LEU A 8 -3.30 12.35 16.53
N SER A 9 -4.19 12.16 17.50
CA SER A 9 -4.08 11.05 18.46
C SER A 9 -4.15 9.65 17.82
N THR A 10 -4.74 9.56 16.63
CA THR A 10 -4.88 8.30 15.89
C THR A 10 -3.60 7.99 15.09
N VAL A 11 -2.98 9.01 14.51
CA VAL A 11 -1.66 8.93 13.85
C VAL A 11 -0.62 8.38 14.82
N PHE A 12 -0.55 8.97 16.02
CA PHE A 12 0.43 8.65 17.06
C PHE A 12 0.04 7.47 17.96
N ARG A 13 -0.95 6.65 17.58
CA ARG A 13 -1.28 5.43 18.33
C ARG A 13 -0.23 4.35 18.07
N VAL A 14 0.80 4.32 18.90
CA VAL A 14 1.94 3.38 18.80
C VAL A 14 1.86 2.19 19.78
N ARG A 15 0.89 2.19 20.69
CA ARG A 15 0.72 1.09 21.67
C ARG A 15 -0.20 0.02 21.12
N ILE A 16 0.33 -0.85 20.26
CA ILE A 16 -0.35 -2.04 19.72
C ILE A 16 0.57 -3.26 19.77
N HIS A 17 0.03 -4.45 19.51
CA HIS A 17 0.83 -5.68 19.49
C HIS A 17 1.93 -5.61 18.41
N TRP A 18 3.17 -5.94 18.78
CA TRP A 18 4.37 -5.77 17.94
C TRP A 18 4.28 -6.48 16.58
N GLY A 19 3.54 -7.61 16.52
CA GLY A 19 3.32 -8.35 15.28
C GLY A 19 2.69 -7.52 14.15
N TRP A 20 1.98 -6.43 14.46
CA TRP A 20 1.46 -5.50 13.44
C TRP A 20 2.54 -4.65 12.78
N TYR A 21 3.62 -4.32 13.49
CA TYR A 21 4.78 -3.64 12.91
C TYR A 21 5.56 -4.57 12.00
N VAL A 22 5.72 -5.84 12.40
CA VAL A 22 6.32 -6.86 11.54
C VAL A 22 5.47 -7.08 10.30
N PHE A 23 4.15 -7.21 10.45
CA PHE A 23 3.23 -7.28 9.31
C PHE A 23 3.37 -6.08 8.37
N ALA A 24 3.38 -4.86 8.92
CA ALA A 24 3.53 -3.62 8.14
C ALA A 24 4.84 -3.58 7.35
N PHE A 25 5.92 -4.09 7.95
CA PHE A 25 7.25 -4.13 7.34
C PHE A 25 7.40 -5.25 6.30
N VAL A 26 6.76 -6.41 6.50
CA VAL A 26 7.00 -7.60 5.68
C VAL A 26 6.01 -7.74 4.52
N LEU A 27 4.79 -7.22 4.63
CA LEU A 27 3.72 -7.45 3.66
C LEU A 27 4.13 -7.04 2.23
N PHE A 28 4.55 -5.78 2.04
CA PHE A 28 4.83 -5.26 0.69
C PHE A 28 6.12 -5.80 0.07
N PRO A 29 7.21 -6.03 0.81
CA PRO A 29 8.37 -6.74 0.28
C PRO A 29 8.03 -8.16 -0.17
N VAL A 30 7.21 -8.90 0.60
CA VAL A 30 6.77 -10.25 0.20
C VAL A 30 5.90 -10.19 -1.06
N ILE A 31 4.95 -9.25 -1.14
CA ILE A 31 4.14 -9.04 -2.34
C ILE A 31 5.02 -8.67 -3.55
N GLY A 32 6.02 -7.82 -3.36
CA GLY A 32 6.98 -7.42 -4.39
C GLY A 32 7.77 -8.61 -4.91
N LEU A 33 8.39 -9.40 -4.03
CA LEU A 33 9.12 -10.61 -4.40
C LEU A 33 8.19 -11.62 -5.08
N ALA A 34 7.01 -11.88 -4.53
CA ALA A 34 6.02 -12.77 -5.13
C ALA A 34 5.62 -12.31 -6.54
N SER A 35 5.52 -11.01 -6.78
CA SER A 35 5.19 -10.46 -8.10
C SER A 35 6.32 -10.65 -9.12
N VAL A 36 7.57 -10.40 -8.72
CA VAL A 36 8.75 -10.60 -9.58
C VAL A 36 8.92 -12.07 -9.91
N TYR A 37 8.94 -12.95 -8.92
CA TYR A 37 9.12 -14.39 -9.16
C TYR A 37 7.90 -15.03 -9.83
N GLY A 38 6.69 -14.57 -9.51
CA GLY A 38 5.46 -15.01 -10.17
C GLY A 38 5.48 -14.69 -11.66
N TYR A 39 5.81 -13.45 -12.04
CA TYR A 39 5.98 -13.07 -13.45
C TYR A 39 6.97 -14.01 -14.16
N ARG A 40 8.12 -14.29 -13.54
CA ARG A 40 9.15 -15.12 -14.14
C ARG A 40 8.73 -16.58 -14.31
N LEU A 41 7.97 -17.11 -13.37
CA LEU A 41 7.34 -18.42 -13.47
C LEU A 41 6.43 -18.52 -14.69
N PHE A 42 5.53 -17.55 -14.87
CA PHE A 42 4.57 -17.58 -15.98
C PHE A 42 5.20 -17.30 -17.35
N TRP A 43 6.32 -16.58 -17.40
CA TRP A 43 7.03 -16.25 -18.65
C TRP A 43 8.25 -17.14 -18.94
N GLY A 44 8.51 -18.16 -18.12
CA GLY A 44 9.65 -19.06 -18.32
C GLY A 44 11.02 -18.39 -18.18
N LEU A 45 11.11 -17.31 -17.40
CA LEU A 45 12.33 -16.52 -17.21
C LEU A 45 13.13 -17.02 -16.00
N TRP A 46 13.34 -18.33 -15.85
CA TRP A 46 14.01 -18.87 -14.66
C TRP A 46 15.53 -18.77 -14.70
N ASP A 47 16.07 -18.69 -15.91
CA ASP A 47 17.47 -18.66 -16.27
C ASP A 47 18.07 -17.24 -16.25
N LYS A 48 17.25 -16.20 -16.41
CA LYS A 48 17.74 -14.81 -16.34
C LYS A 48 18.07 -14.41 -14.89
N PRO A 49 19.01 -13.50 -14.62
CA PRO A 49 19.14 -12.94 -13.28
C PRO A 49 17.97 -12.01 -12.92
N VAL A 50 17.70 -11.83 -11.63
CA VAL A 50 16.89 -10.71 -11.12
C VAL A 50 17.86 -9.61 -10.72
N VAL A 51 17.75 -8.45 -11.37
CA VAL A 51 18.52 -7.27 -10.99
C VAL A 51 17.64 -6.44 -10.07
N PHE A 52 18.06 -6.34 -8.81
CA PHE A 52 17.50 -5.40 -7.86
C PHE A 52 18.27 -4.10 -7.98
N ASP A 53 17.54 -2.98 -7.97
CA ASP A 53 18.13 -1.66 -8.06
C ASP A 53 18.45 -1.16 -6.66
N TRP A 54 19.65 -1.50 -6.19
CA TRP A 54 20.17 -1.01 -4.91
C TRP A 54 20.78 0.39 -5.05
N TYR A 55 21.03 0.86 -6.27
CA TYR A 55 21.67 2.15 -6.54
C TYR A 55 20.83 3.28 -5.98
N ASP A 56 19.52 3.21 -6.19
CA ASP A 56 18.56 4.16 -5.63
C ASP A 56 18.53 4.17 -4.10
N ILE A 57 18.92 3.09 -3.41
CA ILE A 57 19.08 3.11 -1.94
C ILE A 57 20.40 3.74 -1.54
N GLU A 58 21.49 3.33 -2.17
CA GLU A 58 22.85 3.80 -1.84
C GLU A 58 23.00 5.30 -2.06
N HIS A 59 22.24 5.84 -3.01
CA HIS A 59 22.24 7.26 -3.38
C HIS A 59 20.91 7.95 -3.04
N ILE A 60 20.07 7.34 -2.18
CA ILE A 60 18.84 8.01 -1.77
C ILE A 60 19.19 9.27 -0.98
N GLU A 61 18.88 10.43 -1.54
CA GLU A 61 19.02 11.68 -0.82
C GLU A 61 18.15 11.61 0.45
N PRO A 62 18.66 12.00 1.64
CA PRO A 62 17.87 11.99 2.88
C PRO A 62 16.55 12.76 2.75
N TRP A 63 16.52 13.77 1.88
CA TRP A 63 15.32 14.51 1.52
C TRP A 63 14.23 13.64 0.88
N THR A 64 14.59 12.70 0.00
CA THR A 64 13.64 11.78 -0.66
C THR A 64 12.95 10.88 0.36
N LEU A 65 13.73 10.30 1.30
CA LEU A 65 13.17 9.51 2.40
C LEU A 65 12.22 10.35 3.27
N MET A 66 12.61 11.60 3.56
CA MET A 66 11.77 12.51 4.31
C MET A 66 10.47 12.82 3.56
N MET A 67 10.51 13.09 2.26
CA MET A 67 9.32 13.35 1.44
C MET A 67 8.38 12.15 1.38
N ILE A 68 8.90 10.94 1.12
CA ILE A 68 8.10 9.70 1.14
C ILE A 68 7.40 9.54 2.48
N THR A 69 8.11 9.80 3.57
CA THR A 69 7.55 9.70 4.93
C THR A 69 6.47 10.75 5.18
N LEU A 70 6.71 12.01 4.81
CA LEU A 70 5.74 13.09 4.99
C LEU A 70 4.48 12.89 4.13
N ILE A 71 4.63 12.44 2.89
CA ILE A 71 3.52 12.08 2.01
C ILE A 71 2.72 10.93 2.63
N SER A 72 3.41 9.90 3.14
CA SER A 72 2.75 8.75 3.78
C SER A 72 1.95 9.14 5.03
N ILE A 73 2.47 10.08 5.83
CA ILE A 73 1.75 10.66 6.97
C ILE A 73 0.54 11.46 6.48
N GLY A 74 0.71 12.31 5.47
CA GLY A 74 -0.37 13.11 4.89
C GLY A 74 -1.52 12.25 4.36
N ASP A 75 -1.18 11.20 3.61
CA ASP A 75 -2.14 10.24 3.08
C ASP A 75 -2.84 9.45 4.19
N GLU A 76 -2.12 9.02 5.24
CA GLU A 76 -2.73 8.37 6.39
C GLU A 76 -3.74 9.27 7.10
N VAL A 77 -3.37 10.53 7.36
CA VAL A 77 -4.22 11.54 7.99
C VAL A 77 -5.47 11.78 7.15
N ALA A 78 -5.30 12.03 5.85
CA ALA A 78 -6.39 12.37 4.94
C ALA A 78 -7.35 11.19 4.73
N TRP A 79 -6.82 10.02 4.36
CA TRP A 79 -7.64 8.90 3.89
C TRP A 79 -8.15 8.04 5.03
N PHE A 80 -7.32 7.70 6.02
CA PHE A 80 -7.67 6.70 7.03
C PHE A 80 -8.06 7.27 8.37
N SER A 81 -7.40 8.34 8.81
CA SER A 81 -7.78 9.02 10.05
C SER A 81 -8.97 9.98 9.86
N TYR A 82 -9.12 10.61 8.70
CA TYR A 82 -10.21 11.54 8.43
C TYR A 82 -11.35 10.96 7.57
N ALA A 83 -11.08 10.53 6.34
CA ALA A 83 -12.13 10.19 5.37
C ALA A 83 -12.81 8.85 5.67
N PHE A 84 -12.03 7.78 5.89
CA PHE A 84 -12.55 6.43 6.08
C PHE A 84 -13.54 6.29 7.27
N PRO A 85 -13.28 6.86 8.48
CA PRO A 85 -14.23 6.78 9.60
C PRO A 85 -15.54 7.52 9.32
N ARG A 86 -15.52 8.55 8.47
CA ARG A 86 -16.73 9.27 8.03
C ARG A 86 -17.49 8.48 6.99
N MET A 87 -16.82 7.90 6.00
CA MET A 87 -17.46 7.02 5.00
C MET A 87 -18.15 5.84 5.68
N LYS A 88 -17.52 5.25 6.71
CA LYS A 88 -18.11 4.16 7.50
C LYS A 88 -19.39 4.53 8.28
N LYS A 89 -19.75 5.81 8.40
CA LYS A 89 -21.05 6.21 8.98
C LYS A 89 -22.21 5.96 8.03
N HIS A 90 -21.94 5.88 6.73
CA HIS A 90 -22.94 5.73 5.68
C HIS A 90 -22.77 4.45 4.86
N PHE A 91 -21.56 3.87 4.84
CA PHE A 91 -21.21 2.68 4.07
C PHE A 91 -20.72 1.54 4.95
N ARG A 92 -20.98 0.30 4.51
CA ARG A 92 -20.33 -0.90 5.09
C ARG A 92 -18.82 -0.86 4.86
N PRO A 93 -18.01 -1.61 5.64
CA PRO A 93 -16.55 -1.53 5.56
C PRO A 93 -15.96 -1.78 4.16
N ILE A 94 -16.46 -2.78 3.42
CA ILE A 94 -15.98 -3.09 2.07
C ILE A 94 -16.28 -1.95 1.08
N PRO A 95 -17.54 -1.49 0.89
CA PRO A 95 -17.80 -0.34 0.01
C PRO A 95 -17.02 0.92 0.40
N ALA A 96 -16.85 1.18 1.71
CA ALA A 96 -16.05 2.30 2.19
C ALA A 96 -14.57 2.17 1.81
N SER A 97 -13.99 0.96 1.87
CA SER A 97 -12.58 0.73 1.51
C SER A 97 -12.34 0.83 0.01
N LEU A 98 -13.27 0.32 -0.80
CA LEU A 98 -13.24 0.45 -2.25
C LEU A 98 -13.33 1.92 -2.66
N LEU A 99 -14.26 2.68 -2.07
CA LEU A 99 -14.41 4.11 -2.35
C LEU A 99 -13.15 4.90 -1.99
N ILE A 100 -12.52 4.61 -0.85
CA ILE A 100 -11.21 5.19 -0.51
C ILE A 100 -10.19 4.92 -1.62
N GLY A 101 -10.08 3.68 -2.10
CA GLY A 101 -9.16 3.34 -3.18
C GLY A 101 -9.45 4.09 -4.48
N VAL A 102 -10.72 4.25 -4.85
CA VAL A 102 -11.12 5.04 -6.04
C VAL A 102 -10.71 6.50 -5.91
N VAL A 103 -11.01 7.13 -4.77
CA VAL A 103 -10.65 8.54 -4.53
C VAL A 103 -9.13 8.70 -4.47
N TRP A 104 -8.42 7.74 -3.88
CA TRP A 104 -6.97 7.74 -3.78
C TRP A 104 -6.33 7.62 -5.18
N PHE A 105 -6.86 6.76 -6.05
CA PHE A 105 -6.48 6.72 -7.47
C PHE A 105 -6.64 8.08 -8.15
N LEU A 106 -7.80 8.73 -8.01
CA LEU A 106 -8.06 10.02 -8.65
C LEU A 106 -7.11 11.13 -8.15
N TRP A 107 -6.65 11.04 -6.91
CA TRP A 107 -5.65 11.94 -6.33
C TRP A 107 -4.25 11.71 -6.89
N TYR A 108 -3.89 10.46 -7.22
CA TYR A 108 -2.57 10.11 -7.75
C TYR A 108 -2.48 10.11 -9.27
N TRP A 109 -3.60 9.91 -9.98
CA TRP A 109 -3.62 9.82 -11.43
C TRP A 109 -3.04 11.06 -12.12
N PRO A 110 -3.42 12.31 -11.78
CA PRO A 110 -2.81 13.49 -12.39
C PRO A 110 -1.30 13.57 -12.15
N ARG A 111 -0.83 13.02 -11.02
CA ARG A 111 0.58 13.06 -10.62
C ARG A 111 1.46 12.07 -11.36
N LEU A 112 0.88 11.06 -12.03
CA LEU A 112 1.64 10.22 -12.97
C LEU A 112 2.30 11.02 -14.09
N TYR A 113 1.76 12.20 -14.42
CA TYR A 113 2.27 13.05 -15.49
C TYR A 113 3.22 14.14 -14.99
N ILE A 114 3.60 14.11 -13.70
CA ILE A 114 4.55 15.02 -13.07
C ILE A 114 5.82 14.23 -12.75
N SER A 115 7.00 14.82 -12.98
CA SER A 115 8.29 14.12 -12.98
C SER A 115 8.82 13.71 -11.59
N ASP A 116 8.06 13.89 -10.52
CA ASP A 116 8.47 13.67 -9.13
C ASP A 116 7.94 12.35 -8.53
N MET A 117 7.15 11.59 -9.29
CA MET A 117 6.59 10.31 -8.84
C MET A 117 7.50 9.13 -9.14
N VAL A 118 7.51 8.16 -8.21
CA VAL A 118 8.18 6.86 -8.39
C VAL A 118 7.55 6.08 -9.56
N ALA A 119 6.26 6.27 -9.82
CA ALA A 119 5.52 5.66 -10.92
C ALA A 119 5.27 6.68 -12.05
N ASP A 120 5.41 6.24 -13.31
CA ASP A 120 5.22 7.08 -14.49
C ASP A 120 4.06 6.60 -15.41
N PRO A 121 3.76 7.31 -16.51
CA PRO A 121 2.65 7.00 -17.42
C PRO A 121 2.73 5.67 -18.18
N SER A 122 3.83 4.92 -18.09
CA SER A 122 3.99 3.59 -18.71
C SER A 122 3.12 2.51 -18.02
N ILE A 123 2.61 2.79 -16.82
CA ILE A 123 1.65 1.90 -16.15
C ILE A 123 0.27 2.04 -16.83
N PRO A 124 -0.35 0.94 -17.30
CA PRO A 124 -1.70 0.97 -17.81
C PRO A 124 -2.69 1.50 -16.75
N ILE A 125 -3.50 2.51 -17.12
CA ILE A 125 -4.47 3.16 -16.22
C ILE A 125 -5.37 2.14 -15.47
N PRO A 126 -5.91 1.08 -16.11
CA PRO A 126 -6.70 0.08 -15.39
C PRO A 126 -5.92 -0.64 -14.30
N LEU A 127 -4.63 -0.94 -14.52
CA LEU A 127 -3.78 -1.56 -13.50
C LEU A 127 -3.46 -0.57 -12.37
N PHE A 128 -3.22 0.70 -12.70
CA PHE A 128 -3.02 1.74 -11.70
C PHE A 128 -4.26 1.92 -10.81
N PHE A 129 -5.44 1.96 -11.42
CA PHE A 129 -6.71 1.99 -10.69
C PHE A 129 -6.86 0.80 -9.73
N LEU A 130 -6.66 -0.42 -10.22
CA LEU A 130 -6.76 -1.63 -9.41
C LEU A 130 -5.71 -1.66 -8.28
N HIS A 131 -4.52 -1.13 -8.52
CA HIS A 131 -3.48 -0.97 -7.50
C HIS A 131 -3.99 -0.14 -6.31
N PHE A 132 -4.57 1.03 -6.55
CA PHE A 132 -5.10 1.89 -5.49
C PHE A 132 -6.32 1.30 -4.79
N VAL A 133 -7.20 0.61 -5.52
CA VAL A 133 -8.34 -0.11 -4.92
C VAL A 133 -7.87 -1.20 -3.96
N ALA A 134 -6.86 -1.98 -4.36
CA ALA A 134 -6.28 -3.01 -3.51
C ALA A 134 -5.50 -2.39 -2.32
N MET A 135 -4.71 -1.34 -2.55
CA MET A 135 -3.98 -0.61 -1.52
C MET A 135 -4.91 0.01 -0.48
N GLY A 136 -5.99 0.65 -0.92
CA GLY A 136 -7.03 1.23 -0.08
C GLY A 136 -7.73 0.16 0.76
N SER A 137 -7.99 -1.01 0.19
CA SER A 137 -8.62 -2.14 0.88
C SER A 137 -7.73 -2.77 1.96
N LEU A 138 -6.46 -3.04 1.64
CA LEU A 138 -5.47 -3.54 2.60
C LEU A 138 -5.23 -2.55 3.75
N SER A 139 -5.12 -1.27 3.42
CA SER A 139 -4.92 -0.21 4.40
C SER A 139 -6.16 -0.01 5.29
N ALA A 140 -7.36 -0.07 4.70
CA ALA A 140 -8.61 -0.03 5.46
C ALA A 140 -8.71 -1.19 6.46
N TRP A 141 -8.33 -2.40 6.05
CA TRP A 141 -8.30 -3.57 6.93
C TRP A 141 -7.29 -3.41 8.07
N ALA A 142 -6.06 -2.97 7.78
CA ALA A 142 -5.03 -2.74 8.78
C ALA A 142 -5.45 -1.64 9.78
N TYR A 143 -6.01 -0.54 9.27
CA TYR A 143 -6.53 0.56 10.10
C TYR A 143 -7.68 0.10 10.99
N GLN A 144 -8.63 -0.64 10.45
CA GLN A 144 -9.78 -1.11 11.21
C GLN A 144 -9.39 -2.13 12.29
N SER A 145 -8.32 -2.89 12.06
CA SER A 145 -7.76 -3.87 12.99
C SER A 145 -6.93 -3.24 14.11
N THR A 146 -6.21 -2.14 13.83
CA THR A 146 -5.23 -1.56 14.79
C THR A 146 -5.62 -0.18 15.33
N ARG A 147 -6.37 0.60 14.54
CA ARG A 147 -6.61 2.04 14.73
C ARG A 147 -5.32 2.85 14.88
N SER A 148 -4.24 2.38 14.26
CA SER A 148 -2.91 2.98 14.32
C SER A 148 -2.52 3.57 12.97
N GLY A 149 -2.31 4.88 12.93
CA GLY A 149 -1.73 5.53 11.76
C GLY A 149 -0.29 5.11 11.52
N ALA A 150 0.50 4.92 12.59
CA ALA A 150 1.89 4.46 12.48
C ALA A 150 2.05 3.15 11.66
N VAL A 151 1.15 2.18 11.83
CA VAL A 151 1.15 0.94 11.02
C VAL A 151 0.97 1.25 9.53
N LEU A 152 0.03 2.12 9.19
CA LEU A 152 -0.24 2.51 7.81
C LEU A 152 0.91 3.31 7.20
N VAL A 153 1.51 4.22 7.96
CA VAL A 153 2.67 4.99 7.52
C VAL A 153 3.83 4.04 7.21
N ILE A 154 4.12 3.07 8.09
CA ILE A 154 5.16 2.06 7.84
C ILE A 154 4.83 1.24 6.60
N MET A 155 3.59 0.77 6.47
CA MET A 155 3.13 0.03 5.27
C MET A 155 3.38 0.83 3.98
N GLN A 156 3.03 2.12 3.96
CA GLN A 156 3.20 2.97 2.78
C GLN A 156 4.66 3.30 2.49
N VAL A 157 5.45 3.65 3.50
CA VAL A 157 6.89 3.91 3.34
C VAL A 157 7.57 2.66 2.78
N VAL A 158 7.34 1.50 3.40
CA VAL A 158 7.93 0.23 2.95
C VAL A 158 7.44 -0.14 1.55
N ALA A 159 6.17 0.11 1.21
CA ALA A 159 5.66 -0.12 -0.15
C ALA A 159 6.35 0.74 -1.20
N ASN A 160 6.65 2.01 -0.89
CA ASN A 160 7.41 2.91 -1.77
C ASN A 160 8.86 2.47 -1.88
N TYR A 161 9.50 2.08 -0.78
CA TYR A 161 10.85 1.53 -0.81
C TYR A 161 10.94 0.26 -1.65
N ALA A 162 9.98 -0.66 -1.50
CA ALA A 162 9.95 -1.88 -2.31
C ALA A 162 9.85 -1.56 -3.82
N PHE A 163 9.23 -0.43 -4.21
CA PHE A 163 9.20 0.00 -5.61
C PHE A 163 10.54 0.52 -6.14
N LEU A 164 11.36 1.15 -5.30
CA LEU A 164 12.69 1.63 -5.68
C LEU A 164 13.64 0.45 -5.91
N VAL A 165 13.53 -0.59 -5.08
CA VAL A 165 14.51 -1.69 -5.07
C VAL A 165 14.16 -2.82 -6.03
N MET A 166 12.88 -3.19 -6.07
CA MET A 166 12.45 -4.38 -6.80
C MET A 166 12.02 -3.98 -8.21
N PRO A 167 12.38 -4.77 -9.25
CA PRO A 167 11.99 -4.49 -10.63
C PRO A 167 10.51 -4.84 -10.87
N VAL A 168 9.63 -4.12 -10.18
CA VAL A 168 8.17 -4.29 -10.22
C VAL A 168 7.55 -3.26 -11.14
N LEU A 169 8.10 -2.04 -11.17
CA LEU A 169 7.60 -0.97 -12.01
C LEU A 169 8.08 -1.12 -13.46
N PRO A 170 7.32 -0.64 -14.46
CA PRO A 170 7.67 -0.86 -15.87
C PRO A 170 9.01 -0.27 -16.31
N GLN A 171 9.47 0.80 -15.67
CA GLN A 171 10.74 1.46 -15.98
C GLN A 171 11.93 0.58 -15.58
N ALA A 172 11.82 -0.09 -14.42
CA ALA A 172 12.83 -1.02 -13.94
C ALA A 172 12.74 -2.39 -14.64
N ALA A 173 11.52 -2.87 -14.94
CA ALA A 173 11.30 -4.18 -15.54
C ALA A 173 11.32 -4.20 -17.08
N GLY A 174 11.24 -3.03 -17.72
CA GLY A 174 11.05 -2.87 -19.16
C GLY A 174 9.64 -3.26 -19.67
N ASN A 175 8.70 -3.63 -18.78
CA ASN A 175 7.32 -3.99 -19.10
C ASN A 175 6.43 -3.97 -17.84
N TYR A 176 5.09 -3.95 -18.02
CA TYR A 176 4.15 -3.83 -16.91
C TYR A 176 3.76 -5.16 -16.24
N TYR A 177 4.25 -6.32 -16.67
CA TYR A 177 3.78 -7.62 -16.17
C TYR A 177 4.13 -7.88 -14.68
N PRO A 178 5.33 -7.54 -14.17
CA PRO A 178 5.59 -7.60 -12.73
C PRO A 178 4.63 -6.73 -11.91
N PHE A 179 4.32 -5.52 -12.39
CA PHE A 179 3.33 -4.65 -11.76
C PHE A 179 1.94 -5.30 -11.76
N ALA A 180 1.52 -5.91 -12.87
CA ALA A 180 0.25 -6.63 -12.95
C ALA A 180 0.20 -7.79 -11.93
N MET A 181 1.28 -8.57 -11.82
CA MET A 181 1.40 -9.64 -10.81
C MET A 181 1.31 -9.10 -9.38
N LYS A 182 1.87 -7.92 -9.12
CA LYS A 182 1.74 -7.24 -7.83
C LYS A 182 0.29 -6.93 -7.52
N VAL A 183 -0.43 -6.34 -8.48
CA VAL A 183 -1.86 -6.01 -8.32
C VAL A 183 -2.68 -7.27 -8.05
N VAL A 184 -2.41 -8.37 -8.77
CA VAL A 184 -3.06 -9.67 -8.54
C VAL A 184 -2.75 -10.19 -7.13
N ALA A 185 -1.49 -10.14 -6.68
CA ALA A 185 -1.09 -10.57 -5.34
C ALA A 185 -1.75 -9.74 -4.23
N MET A 186 -1.87 -8.42 -4.41
CA MET A 186 -2.57 -7.53 -3.48
C MET A 186 -4.07 -7.82 -3.42
N ALA A 187 -4.70 -8.04 -4.59
CA ALA A 187 -6.11 -8.39 -4.68
C ALA A 187 -6.38 -9.75 -4.02
N ALA A 188 -5.56 -10.76 -4.32
CA ALA A 188 -5.62 -12.08 -3.68
C ALA A 188 -5.45 -11.98 -2.17
N THR A 189 -4.48 -11.20 -1.70
CA THR A 189 -4.27 -10.95 -0.26
C THR A 189 -5.53 -10.32 0.36
N THR A 190 -6.12 -9.33 -0.29
CA THR A 190 -7.36 -8.70 0.19
C THR A 190 -8.50 -9.70 0.28
N VAL A 191 -8.69 -10.54 -0.74
CA VAL A 191 -9.72 -11.59 -0.76
C VAL A 191 -9.48 -12.61 0.36
N ILE A 192 -8.24 -13.05 0.56
CA ILE A 192 -7.86 -13.98 1.63
C ILE A 192 -8.17 -13.34 3.00
N LEU A 193 -7.82 -12.08 3.22
CA LEU A 193 -8.12 -11.40 4.48
C LEU A 193 -9.63 -11.26 4.72
N VAL A 194 -10.41 -10.97 3.68
CA VAL A 194 -11.88 -10.94 3.79
C VAL A 194 -12.45 -12.34 4.06
N ALA A 195 -11.92 -13.39 3.44
CA ALA A 195 -12.36 -14.77 3.67
C ALA A 195 -12.04 -15.24 5.10
N LEU A 196 -10.86 -14.88 5.63
CA LEU A 196 -10.41 -15.28 6.97
C LEU A 196 -11.06 -14.47 8.10
N PHE A 197 -11.28 -13.16 7.90
CA PHE A 197 -11.70 -12.24 8.96
C PHE A 197 -13.10 -11.63 8.75
N GLY A 198 -13.78 -12.00 7.66
CA GLY A 198 -15.11 -11.55 7.32
C GLY A 198 -15.17 -10.15 6.71
N THR A 199 -16.38 -9.73 6.35
CA THR A 199 -16.64 -8.47 5.64
C THR A 199 -16.49 -7.21 6.50
N ASP A 200 -16.28 -7.37 7.81
CA ASP A 200 -16.06 -6.25 8.74
C ASP A 200 -14.68 -5.60 8.58
N LEU A 201 -13.79 -6.22 7.77
CA LEU A 201 -12.40 -5.84 7.54
C LEU A 201 -11.63 -5.65 8.86
N LYS A 202 -11.86 -6.52 9.84
CA LYS A 202 -11.27 -6.39 11.16
C LYS A 202 -10.72 -7.72 11.65
N TYR A 203 -9.46 -7.73 12.07
CA TYR A 203 -8.93 -8.80 12.89
C TYR A 203 -9.69 -8.86 14.23
N LYS A 204 -10.37 -9.97 14.48
CA LYS A 204 -10.94 -10.30 15.81
C LYS A 204 -9.94 -11.25 16.48
N PRO A 205 -9.21 -10.85 17.54
CA PRO A 205 -8.42 -11.82 18.28
C PRO A 205 -9.34 -12.93 18.77
N ARG A 206 -8.95 -14.20 18.57
CA ARG A 206 -9.65 -15.33 19.20
C ARG A 206 -9.68 -15.06 20.70
N THR A 207 -10.86 -14.80 21.24
CA THR A 207 -11.09 -14.89 22.69
C THR A 207 -10.77 -16.33 23.06
N LYS A 208 -9.64 -16.52 23.77
CA LYS A 208 -9.41 -17.74 24.53
C LYS A 208 -10.30 -17.73 25.75
#